data_AF-A0A1F4LTA5-F1
#
_entry.id   AF-A0A1F4LTA5-F1
#
_cell.length_a   1.000
_cell.length_b   1.000
_cell.length_c   1.000
_cell.angle_alpha   90.00
_cell.angle_beta   90.00
_cell.angle_gamma   90.00
#
_symmetry.space_group_name_H-M   'P 1'
#
loop_
_entity.id
_entity.type
_entity.pdbx_description
1 polymer ?
#
loop_
_entity_poly.entity_id
_entity_poly.type
_entity_poly.pdbx_seq_one_letter_code
_entity_poly.pdbx_strand_id
1 'polypeptide(L)'
;MTNENAPVTESETSAELTEEHFEEEFETAGEYHRMAAMHFSAAAKHHLAAASADDEGDNESTARHAFQAFRHQLNAVQYAEVAIMDNDGLEDVSDDEASES
;
A
#
# COMPACT_ATOMS: atom_id res chain seq x y z
N MET A 1 -29.10 34.23 22.38
CA MET A 1 -29.17 33.46 21.13
C MET A 1 -28.03 33.91 20.24
N THR A 2 -26.94 33.15 20.20
CA THR A 2 -25.94 33.24 19.13
C THR A 2 -25.49 31.82 18.86
N ASN A 3 -25.94 31.32 17.71
CA ASN A 3 -25.66 29.98 17.20
C ASN A 3 -24.37 30.07 16.39
N GLU A 4 -23.25 29.59 16.95
CA GLU A 4 -21.99 29.44 16.24
C GLU A 4 -21.83 27.98 15.85
N ASN A 5 -22.47 27.61 14.73
CA ASN A 5 -22.26 26.31 14.10
C ASN A 5 -20.99 26.42 13.25
N ALA A 6 -19.84 26.11 13.84
CA ALA A 6 -18.60 25.88 13.11
C ALA A 6 -18.80 24.68 12.15
N PRO A 7 -18.28 24.71 10.92
CA PRO A 7 -18.23 23.50 10.12
C PRO A 7 -17.29 22.53 10.82
N VAL A 8 -17.85 21.45 11.36
CA VAL A 8 -17.10 20.26 11.73
C VAL A 8 -16.50 19.76 10.42
N THR A 9 -15.23 20.08 10.18
CA THR A 9 -14.46 19.38 9.17
C THR A 9 -14.37 17.95 9.67
N GLU A 10 -15.20 17.10 9.11
CA GLU A 10 -15.00 15.65 9.07
C GLU A 10 -13.67 15.46 8.35
N SER A 11 -12.59 15.55 9.12
CA SER A 11 -11.31 14.96 8.78
C SER A 11 -11.57 13.46 8.85
N GLU A 12 -12.27 12.93 7.84
CA GLU A 12 -12.35 11.51 7.56
C GLU A 12 -10.91 11.03 7.55
N THR A 13 -10.59 10.37 8.64
CA THR A 13 -9.27 9.97 9.01
C THR A 13 -8.76 9.08 7.90
N SER A 14 -7.74 9.53 7.18
CA SER A 14 -6.97 8.70 6.25
C SER A 14 -6.42 7.41 6.88
N ALA A 15 -6.57 7.23 8.20
CA ALA A 15 -6.30 6.03 8.98
C ALA A 15 -7.46 5.00 8.96
N GLU A 16 -8.71 5.41 8.75
CA GLU A 16 -9.87 4.51 8.68
C GLU A 16 -9.91 3.77 7.34
N LEU A 17 -9.49 4.44 6.26
CA LEU A 17 -9.26 3.82 4.94
C LEU A 17 -8.09 2.83 4.90
N THR A 18 -7.22 2.80 5.91
CA THR A 18 -6.15 1.82 5.96
C THR A 18 -6.59 0.56 6.67
N GLU A 19 -7.22 0.62 7.86
CA GLU A 19 -7.54 -0.58 8.63
C GLU A 19 -8.64 -1.44 7.97
N GLU A 20 -9.72 -0.83 7.48
CA GLU A 20 -10.87 -1.56 6.92
C GLU A 20 -10.55 -2.25 5.57
N HIS A 21 -9.54 -1.77 4.83
CA HIS A 21 -9.11 -2.36 3.56
C HIS A 21 -8.01 -3.43 3.71
N PHE A 22 -7.44 -3.62 4.91
CA PHE A 22 -6.58 -4.77 5.20
C PHE A 22 -7.39 -6.02 5.60
N GLU A 23 -8.69 -5.89 5.87
CA GLU A 23 -9.58 -7.00 6.22
C GLU A 23 -10.22 -7.70 5.00
N GLU A 24 -10.08 -7.14 3.79
CA GLU A 24 -10.26 -7.93 2.57
C GLU A 24 -9.05 -8.87 2.45
N GLU A 25 -9.19 -10.07 3.01
CA GLU A 25 -8.26 -11.18 2.85
C GLU A 25 -8.12 -11.45 1.35
N PHE A 26 -7.04 -10.97 0.73
CA PHE A 26 -6.81 -11.17 -0.69
C PHE A 26 -6.60 -12.67 -0.95
N GLU A 27 -7.35 -13.21 -1.90
CA GLU A 27 -7.45 -14.65 -2.10
C GLU A 27 -6.33 -15.18 -3.02
N THR A 28 -5.64 -14.30 -3.76
CA THR A 28 -4.66 -14.73 -4.78
C THR A 28 -3.35 -13.94 -4.77
N ALA A 29 -2.24 -14.63 -5.06
CA ALA A 29 -0.94 -14.00 -5.33
C ALA A 29 -1.01 -12.91 -6.42
N GLY A 30 -1.93 -13.06 -7.38
CA GLY A 30 -2.18 -12.06 -8.42
C GLY A 30 -2.72 -10.73 -7.87
N GLU A 31 -3.56 -10.75 -6.84
CA GLU A 31 -4.08 -9.56 -6.18
C GLU A 31 -3.00 -8.85 -5.37
N TYR A 32 -2.20 -9.61 -4.63
CA TYR A 32 -1.04 -9.08 -3.91
C TYR A 32 -0.04 -8.40 -4.86
N HIS A 33 0.23 -8.97 -6.04
CA HIS A 33 1.04 -8.30 -7.06
C HIS A 33 0.41 -6.99 -7.59
N ARG A 34 -0.91 -6.94 -7.78
CA ARG A 34 -1.59 -5.69 -8.18
C ARG A 34 -1.48 -4.62 -7.10
N MET A 35 -1.65 -5.00 -5.82
CA MET A 35 -1.47 -4.10 -4.68
C MET A 35 -0.03 -3.58 -4.57
N ALA A 36 0.96 -4.47 -4.72
CA ALA A 36 2.36 -4.07 -4.79
C ALA A 36 2.61 -3.04 -5.90
N ALA A 37 2.09 -3.28 -7.11
CA ALA A 37 2.21 -2.37 -8.24
C ALA A 37 1.53 -1.01 -8.00
N MET A 38 0.36 -0.99 -7.36
CA MET A 38 -0.33 0.24 -6.96
C MET A 38 0.51 1.06 -5.98
N HIS A 39 1.08 0.42 -4.95
CA HIS A 39 1.95 1.09 -4.00
C HIS A 39 3.25 1.59 -4.65
N PHE A 40 3.90 0.82 -5.51
CA PHE A 40 5.08 1.30 -6.26
C PHE A 40 4.74 2.50 -7.15
N SER A 41 3.57 2.50 -7.78
CA SER A 41 3.11 3.63 -8.59
C SER A 41 2.89 4.89 -7.74
N ALA A 42 2.33 4.74 -6.53
CA ALA A 42 2.19 5.85 -5.58
C ALA A 42 3.56 6.35 -5.07
N ALA A 43 4.48 5.44 -4.76
CA ALA A 43 5.85 5.80 -4.37
C ALA A 43 6.55 6.61 -5.46
N ALA A 44 6.46 6.18 -6.72
CA ALA A 44 7.01 6.91 -7.86
C ALA A 44 6.43 8.33 -7.99
N LYS A 45 5.11 8.48 -7.84
CA LYS A 45 4.44 9.81 -7.85
C LYS A 45 4.97 10.71 -6.74
N HIS A 46 5.15 10.18 -5.53
CA HIS A 46 5.69 10.96 -4.41
C HIS A 46 7.16 11.33 -4.60
N HIS A 47 7.99 10.46 -5.18
CA HIS A 47 9.35 10.82 -5.54
C HIS A 47 9.40 11.95 -6.58
N LEU A 48 8.53 11.93 -7.59
CA LEU A 48 8.42 13.02 -8.55
C LEU A 48 7.99 14.34 -7.89
N ALA A 49 7.02 14.28 -6.96
CA ALA A 49 6.60 15.47 -6.21
C ALA A 49 7.70 16.01 -5.28
N ALA A 50 8.49 15.14 -4.65
CA ALA A 50 9.63 15.54 -3.84
C ALA A 50 10.69 16.25 -4.69
N ALA A 51 10.98 15.74 -5.89
CA ALA A 51 11.91 16.38 -6.82
C ALA A 51 11.42 17.77 -7.24
N SER A 52 10.14 17.91 -7.60
CA SER A 52 9.56 19.22 -7.94
C SER A 52 9.64 20.22 -6.79
N ALA A 53 9.38 19.78 -5.54
CA ALA A 53 9.49 20.64 -4.36
C ALA A 53 10.95 21.07 -4.10
N ASP A 54 11.91 20.19 -4.33
CA ASP A 54 13.34 20.50 -4.21
C ASP A 54 13.78 21.53 -5.23
N ASP A 55 13.32 21.40 -6.49
CA ASP A 55 13.57 22.37 -7.56
C ASP A 55 13.00 23.77 -7.22
N GLU A 56 11.93 23.83 -6.42
CA GLU A 56 11.31 25.06 -5.91
C GLU A 56 11.95 25.59 -4.61
N GLY A 57 12.85 24.82 -4.00
CA GLY A 57 13.51 25.15 -2.73
C GLY A 57 12.64 24.91 -1.49
N ASP A 58 11.52 24.19 -1.61
CA ASP A 58 10.63 23.82 -0.49
C ASP A 58 11.11 22.53 0.18
N ASN A 59 12.09 22.68 1.09
CA ASN A 59 12.68 21.57 1.84
C ASN A 59 11.65 20.78 2.68
N GLU A 60 10.60 21.42 3.18
CA GLU A 60 9.59 20.75 4.01
C GLU A 60 8.75 19.81 3.15
N SER A 61 8.26 20.28 2.01
CA SER A 61 7.51 19.46 1.05
C SER A 61 8.37 18.33 0.47
N THR A 62 9.65 18.59 0.17
CA THR A 62 10.60 17.57 -0.27
C THR A 62 10.69 16.43 0.75
N ALA A 63 10.96 16.75 2.02
CA ALA A 63 11.09 15.76 3.07
C ALA A 63 9.78 14.98 3.29
N ARG A 64 8.64 15.68 3.27
CA ARG A 64 7.32 15.06 3.43
C ARG A 64 7.02 14.06 2.31
N HIS A 65 7.23 14.44 1.06
CA HIS A 65 6.99 13.56 -0.08
C HIS A 65 7.99 12.40 -0.15
N ALA A 66 9.26 12.63 0.19
CA ALA A 66 10.24 11.55 0.28
C ALA A 66 9.84 10.49 1.32
N PHE A 67 9.36 10.92 2.50
CA PHE A 67 8.86 10.00 3.52
C PHE A 67 7.63 9.21 3.05
N GLN A 68 6.67 9.88 2.39
CA GLN A 68 5.50 9.21 1.82
C GLN A 68 5.89 8.15 0.79
N ALA A 69 6.84 8.47 -0.09
CA ALA A 69 7.35 7.53 -1.08
C ALA A 69 7.95 6.28 -0.42
N PHE A 70 8.82 6.48 0.58
CA PHE A 70 9.43 5.38 1.33
C PHE A 70 8.37 4.47 1.99
N ARG A 71 7.33 5.04 2.60
CA ARG A 71 6.22 4.27 3.18
C ARG A 71 5.50 3.42 2.15
N HIS A 72 5.19 3.98 0.98
CA HIS A 72 4.57 3.20 -0.09
C HIS A 72 5.50 2.10 -0.60
N GLN A 73 6.81 2.34 -0.66
CA GLN A 73 7.78 1.35 -1.10
C GLN A 73 7.85 0.15 -0.14
N LEU A 74 7.80 0.37 1.18
CA LEU A 74 7.73 -0.70 2.17
C LEU A 74 6.46 -1.55 2.00
N ASN A 75 5.29 -0.91 1.87
CA ASN A 75 4.03 -1.64 1.67
C ASN A 75 4.05 -2.44 0.36
N ALA A 76 4.61 -1.87 -0.71
CA ALA A 76 4.72 -2.56 -1.99
C ALA A 76 5.57 -3.83 -1.89
N VAL A 77 6.72 -3.74 -1.19
CA VAL A 77 7.60 -4.90 -0.93
C VAL A 77 6.88 -5.94 -0.09
N GLN A 78 6.15 -5.54 0.95
CA GLN A 78 5.42 -6.46 1.80
C GLN A 78 4.38 -7.27 1.01
N TYR A 79 3.60 -6.61 0.16
CA TYR A 79 2.64 -7.33 -0.69
C TYR A 79 3.31 -8.23 -1.73
N ALA A 80 4.43 -7.80 -2.31
CA ALA A 80 5.19 -8.65 -3.23
C ALA A 80 5.77 -9.88 -2.51
N GLU A 81 6.20 -9.74 -1.25
CA GLU A 81 6.68 -10.83 -0.41
C GLU A 81 5.57 -11.85 -0.13
N VAL A 82 4.37 -11.39 0.27
CA VAL A 82 3.21 -12.27 0.49
C VAL A 82 2.85 -13.03 -0.79
N ALA A 83 2.83 -12.36 -1.94
CA ALA A 83 2.56 -13.02 -3.22
C ALA A 83 3.54 -14.15 -3.55
N ILE A 84 4.82 -14.00 -3.18
CA ILE A 84 5.84 -15.03 -3.38
C ILE A 84 5.61 -16.19 -2.40
N MET A 85 5.38 -15.89 -1.11
CA MET A 85 5.12 -16.91 -0.10
C MET A 85 3.90 -17.77 -0.42
N ASP A 86 2.82 -17.16 -0.92
CA ASP A 86 1.61 -17.88 -1.34
C ASP A 86 1.86 -18.78 -2.56
N ASN A 87 2.71 -18.35 -3.49
CA ASN A 87 3.07 -19.18 -4.65
C ASN A 87 3.98 -20.35 -4.27
N ASP A 88 4.96 -20.13 -3.38
CA ASP A 88 5.88 -21.16 -2.91
C ASP A 88 5.17 -22.23 -2.05
N GLY A 89 4.07 -21.88 -1.39
CA GLY A 89 3.22 -22.83 -0.65
C GLY A 89 2.38 -23.78 -1.51
N LEU A 90 2.24 -23.51 -2.82
CA LEU A 90 1.46 -24.35 -3.75
C LEU A 90 2.25 -25.52 -4.36
N GLU A 91 3.58 -25.51 -4.26
CA GLU A 91 4.44 -26.60 -4.81
C GLU A 91 4.45 -27.87 -3.93
N ASP A 92 3.90 -27.85 -2.72
CA ASP A 92 3.93 -28.98 -1.76
C ASP A 92 2.67 -29.90 -1.83
N VAL A 93 1.74 -29.67 -2.77
CA VAL A 93 0.46 -30.41 -2.84
C VAL A 93 0.41 -31.44 -3.98
N SER A 94 1.54 -31.77 -4.62
CA SER A 94 1.55 -32.72 -5.73
C SER A 94 2.57 -33.86 -5.53
N ASP A 95 2.28 -34.84 -4.66
CA ASP A 95 2.86 -36.18 -4.84
C ASP A 95 2.27 -37.36 -4.00
N ASP A 96 1.02 -37.33 -3.51
CA ASP A 96 0.52 -38.45 -2.67
C ASP A 96 -0.85 -39.05 -3.04
N GLU A 97 -1.30 -38.91 -4.30
CA GLU A 97 -2.55 -39.54 -4.80
C GLU A 97 -2.32 -40.51 -5.98
N ALA A 98 -1.17 -41.19 -6.01
CA ALA A 98 -0.85 -42.18 -7.05
C ALA A 98 -0.31 -43.51 -6.51
N SER A 99 -0.83 -44.00 -5.37
CA SER A 99 -0.55 -45.36 -4.89
C SER A 99 -1.79 -46.18 -4.50
N GLU A 100 -2.88 -46.04 -5.26
CA GLU A 100 -3.93 -47.07 -5.30
C GLU A 100 -3.91 -47.78 -6.67
N SER A 101 -3.12 -48.86 -6.77
CA SER A 101 -3.22 -49.89 -7.83
C SER A 101 -2.55 -51.19 -7.40
#